data_AF-A0A958N9W7-F1
#
_entry.id   AF-A0A958N9W7-F1
#
_cell.length_a   1.000
_cell.length_b   1.000
_cell.length_c   1.000
_cell.angle_alpha   90.00
_cell.angle_beta   90.00
_cell.angle_gamma   90.00
#
_symmetry.space_group_name_H-M   'P 1'
#
loop_
_entity.id
_entity.type
_entity.pdbx_description
1 polymer ?
#
loop_
_entity_poly.entity_id
_entity_poly.type
_entity_poly.pdbx_seq_one_letter_code
_entity_poly.pdbx_strand_id
1 'polypeptide(L)'
;LEKLVNPAMSELPAFLAPNGGLNSGMMIVQVAAASLVSENKILSHPASVDSIPTSADKEDHVSMGTISARKFGKIVKNSENVVAMEFLCGAQAIGMLSPLKPSAGVLAAYDVIRDSVPYAETDRVFSKDIEAIKNLIRNHQLLGSVVNRVGELEL
;
A
#
# COMPACT_ATOMS: atom_id res chain seq x y z
N LEU A 1 -2.92 6.42 5.31
CA LEU A 1 -2.31 7.36 4.33
C LEU A 1 -2.71 8.82 4.52
N GLU A 2 -3.94 9.25 4.21
CA GLU A 2 -4.37 10.67 4.29
C GLU A 2 -4.02 11.34 5.63
N LYS A 3 -4.35 10.66 6.74
CA LYS A 3 -4.05 11.15 8.09
C LYS A 3 -2.58 11.44 8.34
N LEU A 4 -1.65 10.73 7.70
CA LEU A 4 -0.21 10.92 7.89
C LEU A 4 0.29 12.16 7.16
N VAL A 5 -0.17 12.37 5.92
CA VAL A 5 0.31 13.45 5.06
C VAL A 5 -0.35 14.80 5.36
N ASN A 6 -1.46 14.79 6.10
CA ASN A 6 -2.20 15.98 6.46
C ASN A 6 -1.69 16.57 7.79
N PRO A 7 -1.05 17.75 7.80
CA PRO A 7 -0.46 18.34 9.00
C PRO A 7 -1.50 18.69 10.08
N ALA A 8 -2.76 18.93 9.70
CA ALA A 8 -3.83 19.18 10.66
C ALA A 8 -4.29 17.91 11.41
N MET A 9 -3.88 16.73 10.95
CA MET A 9 -4.26 15.44 11.55
C MET A 9 -3.06 14.69 12.15
N SER A 10 -1.86 14.88 11.62
CA SER A 10 -0.67 14.12 12.03
C SER A 10 0.21 14.81 13.05
N GLU A 11 0.09 16.13 13.21
CA GLU A 11 1.07 16.95 13.95
C GLU A 11 2.52 16.82 13.40
N LEU A 12 2.66 16.32 12.16
CA LEU A 12 3.91 16.20 11.43
C LEU A 12 3.99 17.25 10.31
N PRO A 13 5.19 17.51 9.77
CA PRO A 13 5.34 18.36 8.59
C PRO A 13 4.42 17.92 7.45
N ALA A 14 3.87 18.90 6.72
CA ALA A 14 2.96 18.65 5.62
C ALA A 14 3.57 17.67 4.61
N PHE A 15 2.77 16.68 4.20
CA PHE A 15 3.16 15.62 3.27
C PHE A 15 4.40 14.82 3.68
N LEU A 16 4.80 14.85 4.96
CA LEU A 16 6.01 14.22 5.46
C LEU A 16 7.28 14.71 4.74
N ALA A 17 7.31 15.98 4.32
CA ALA A 17 8.47 16.65 3.76
C ALA A 17 9.27 17.37 4.86
N PRO A 18 10.55 17.02 5.11
CA PRO A 18 11.37 17.70 6.11
C PRO A 18 11.55 19.19 5.83
N ASN A 19 11.78 19.55 4.57
CA ASN A 19 11.94 20.94 4.10
C ASN A 19 10.81 21.29 3.12
N GLY A 20 9.63 21.58 3.67
CA GLY A 20 8.45 21.97 2.89
C GLY A 20 8.67 23.26 2.08
N GLY A 21 7.94 23.38 0.97
CA GLY A 21 8.03 24.52 0.05
C GLY A 21 8.87 24.23 -1.18
N LEU A 22 10.08 23.67 -1.00
CA LEU A 22 10.89 23.15 -2.10
C LEU A 22 10.61 21.67 -2.40
N ASN A 23 10.19 20.92 -1.38
CA ASN A 23 9.86 19.50 -1.48
C ASN A 23 8.37 19.29 -1.28
N SER A 24 7.78 18.42 -2.09
CA SER A 24 6.37 17.98 -1.98
C SER A 24 6.21 16.70 -1.15
N GLY A 25 7.31 16.01 -0.84
CA GLY A 25 7.31 14.79 -0.04
C GLY A 25 6.38 13.72 -0.60
N MET A 26 5.53 13.17 0.28
CA MET A 26 4.62 12.06 -0.03
C MET A 26 3.30 12.52 -0.66
N MET A 27 3.18 13.77 -1.12
CA MET A 27 1.94 14.29 -1.71
C MET A 27 1.46 13.43 -2.89
N ILE A 28 2.33 13.18 -3.87
CA ILE A 28 1.95 12.40 -5.06
C ILE A 28 1.81 10.91 -4.77
N VAL A 29 2.48 10.41 -3.72
CA VAL A 29 2.26 9.04 -3.22
C VAL A 29 0.81 8.85 -2.77
N GLN A 30 0.25 9.82 -2.05
CA GLN A 30 -1.16 9.81 -1.65
C GLN A 30 -2.10 9.88 -2.87
N VAL A 31 -1.80 10.74 -3.85
CA VAL A 31 -2.63 10.88 -5.07
C VAL A 31 -2.67 9.57 -5.85
N ALA A 32 -1.52 8.91 -6.00
CA ALA A 32 -1.42 7.61 -6.66
C ALA A 32 -2.23 6.54 -5.91
N ALA A 33 -2.11 6.48 -4.58
CA ALA A 33 -2.89 5.55 -3.76
C ALA A 33 -4.41 5.77 -3.92
N ALA A 34 -4.85 7.03 -3.88
CA ALA A 34 -6.26 7.39 -4.05
C ALA A 34 -6.80 6.99 -5.44
N SER A 35 -5.98 7.16 -6.49
CA SER A 35 -6.32 6.73 -7.86
C SER A 35 -6.54 5.22 -7.95
N LEU A 36 -5.64 4.41 -7.36
CA LEU A 36 -5.77 2.95 -7.34
C LEU A 36 -7.01 2.47 -6.56
N VAL A 37 -7.30 3.12 -5.43
CA VAL A 37 -8.53 2.84 -4.66
C VAL A 37 -9.77 3.21 -5.48
N SER A 38 -9.75 4.30 -6.23
CA SER A 38 -10.85 4.71 -7.11
C SER A 38 -11.06 3.71 -8.26
N GLU A 39 -9.99 3.25 -8.91
CA GLU A 39 -10.04 2.20 -9.95
C GLU A 39 -10.68 0.92 -9.38
N ASN A 40 -10.31 0.54 -8.16
CA ASN A 40 -10.88 -0.63 -7.49
C ASN A 40 -12.41 -0.51 -7.31
N LYS A 41 -12.97 0.68 -7.10
CA LYS A 41 -14.44 0.85 -6.99
C LYS A 41 -15.16 0.39 -8.25
N ILE A 42 -14.62 0.69 -9.42
CA ILE A 42 -15.18 0.25 -10.71
C ILE A 42 -15.00 -1.28 -10.87
N LEU A 43 -13.82 -1.79 -10.51
CA LEU A 43 -13.55 -3.22 -10.55
C LEU A 43 -14.40 -4.04 -9.57
N SER A 44 -14.93 -3.43 -8.51
CA SER A 44 -15.75 -4.12 -7.52
C SER A 44 -17.16 -4.47 -7.98
N HIS A 45 -17.61 -4.04 -9.17
CA HIS A 45 -18.89 -4.51 -9.70
C HIS A 45 -18.85 -6.04 -9.91
N PRO A 46 -19.79 -6.83 -9.37
CA PRO A 46 -19.71 -8.29 -9.48
C PRO A 46 -19.90 -8.70 -10.95
N ALA A 47 -18.95 -9.45 -11.54
CA ALA A 47 -19.14 -9.95 -12.90
C ALA A 47 -20.08 -11.16 -12.93
N SER A 48 -20.22 -11.87 -11.81
CA SER A 48 -21.06 -13.07 -11.68
C SER A 48 -22.56 -12.80 -11.64
N VAL A 49 -23.00 -11.54 -11.63
CA VAL A 49 -24.44 -11.20 -11.76
C VAL A 49 -24.88 -11.10 -13.22
N ASP A 50 -23.94 -11.24 -14.16
CA ASP A 50 -24.20 -11.23 -15.60
C ASP A 50 -24.22 -12.66 -16.16
N SER A 51 -25.10 -12.89 -17.13
CA SER A 51 -25.21 -14.13 -17.89
C SER A 51 -25.79 -13.82 -19.26
N ILE A 52 -25.07 -14.19 -20.32
CA ILE A 52 -25.51 -14.02 -21.69
C ILE A 52 -25.65 -15.42 -22.30
N PRO A 53 -26.87 -15.86 -22.65
CA PRO A 53 -27.09 -17.15 -23.28
C PRO A 53 -26.27 -17.33 -24.55
N THR A 54 -25.64 -18.48 -24.68
CA THR A 54 -24.89 -18.89 -25.87
C THR A 54 -25.38 -20.22 -26.41
N SER A 55 -24.89 -20.60 -27.58
CA SER A 55 -25.13 -21.94 -28.15
C SER A 55 -26.62 -22.26 -28.38
N ALA A 56 -27.38 -21.29 -28.89
CA ALA A 56 -28.83 -21.39 -29.14
C ALA A 56 -29.61 -21.89 -27.89
N ASP A 57 -29.41 -21.19 -26.77
CA ASP A 57 -30.00 -21.46 -25.45
C ASP A 57 -29.63 -22.83 -24.84
N LYS A 58 -28.53 -23.46 -25.30
CA LYS A 58 -27.97 -24.64 -24.61
C LYS A 58 -27.10 -24.27 -23.43
N GLU A 59 -26.48 -23.10 -23.47
CA GLU A 59 -25.72 -22.49 -22.39
C GLU A 59 -26.49 -21.23 -21.96
N ASP A 60 -27.70 -21.44 -21.44
CA ASP A 60 -28.65 -20.38 -21.08
C ASP A 60 -28.30 -19.67 -19.75
N HIS A 61 -27.42 -20.26 -18.94
CA HIS A 61 -26.92 -19.67 -17.71
C HIS A 61 -25.41 -19.93 -17.52
N VAL A 62 -24.62 -18.87 -17.41
CA VAL A 62 -23.16 -18.94 -17.22
C VAL A 62 -22.69 -18.01 -16.10
N SER A 63 -21.52 -18.30 -15.52
CA SER A 63 -21.06 -17.64 -14.28
C SER A 63 -20.21 -16.38 -14.45
N MET A 64 -19.71 -16.13 -15.68
CA MET A 64 -18.70 -15.10 -15.96
C MET A 64 -17.47 -15.16 -15.02
N GLY A 65 -17.15 -16.35 -14.48
CA GLY A 65 -16.14 -16.55 -13.44
C GLY A 65 -14.72 -16.09 -13.81
N THR A 66 -14.32 -16.25 -15.08
CA THR A 66 -13.01 -15.81 -15.56
C THR A 66 -12.84 -14.29 -15.46
N ILE A 67 -13.91 -13.52 -15.71
CA ILE A 67 -13.89 -12.06 -15.56
C ILE A 67 -13.76 -11.70 -14.08
N SER A 68 -14.50 -12.37 -13.20
CA SER A 68 -14.39 -12.21 -11.74
C SER A 68 -12.95 -12.45 -11.26
N ALA A 69 -12.31 -13.54 -11.68
CA ALA A 69 -10.92 -13.86 -11.30
C ALA A 69 -9.91 -12.81 -11.78
N ARG A 70 -10.04 -12.32 -13.02
CA ARG A 70 -9.15 -11.26 -13.56
C ARG A 70 -9.30 -9.94 -12.80
N LYS A 71 -10.54 -9.55 -12.49
CA LYS A 71 -10.84 -8.34 -11.71
C LYS A 71 -10.27 -8.44 -10.29
N PHE A 72 -10.44 -9.59 -9.65
CA PHE A 72 -9.85 -9.87 -8.33
C PHE A 72 -8.32 -9.73 -8.35
N GLY A 73 -7.63 -10.37 -9.31
CA GLY A 73 -6.17 -10.27 -9.42
C GLY A 73 -5.68 -8.82 -9.60
N LYS A 74 -6.42 -8.00 -10.36
CA LYS A 74 -6.11 -6.57 -10.52
C LYS A 74 -6.34 -5.78 -9.22
N ILE A 75 -7.44 -6.04 -8.50
CA ILE A 75 -7.72 -5.42 -7.19
C ILE A 75 -6.61 -5.74 -6.20
N VAL A 76 -6.19 -7.02 -6.10
CA VAL A 76 -5.09 -7.44 -5.20
C VAL A 76 -3.80 -6.68 -5.55
N LYS A 77 -3.42 -6.62 -6.83
CA LYS A 77 -2.24 -5.86 -7.27
C LYS A 77 -2.33 -4.38 -6.92
N ASN A 78 -3.50 -3.76 -7.06
CA ASN A 78 -3.72 -2.37 -6.69
C ASN A 78 -3.58 -2.19 -5.17
N SER A 79 -4.17 -3.09 -4.37
CA SER A 79 -4.09 -3.07 -2.91
C SER A 79 -2.66 -3.27 -2.39
N GLU A 80 -1.88 -4.17 -2.98
CA GLU A 80 -0.44 -4.34 -2.65
C GLU A 80 0.34 -3.02 -2.78
N ASN A 81 0.10 -2.26 -3.87
CA ASN A 81 0.74 -0.97 -4.06
C ASN A 81 0.28 0.06 -3.02
N VAL A 82 -1.02 0.13 -2.72
CA VAL A 82 -1.56 1.06 -1.71
C VAL A 82 -0.97 0.77 -0.33
N VAL A 83 -0.86 -0.51 0.05
CA VAL A 83 -0.25 -0.92 1.32
C VAL A 83 1.25 -0.58 1.34
N ALA A 84 1.99 -0.81 0.25
CA ALA A 84 3.40 -0.42 0.16
C ALA A 84 3.60 1.11 0.27
N MET A 85 2.73 1.90 -0.34
CA MET A 85 2.72 3.37 -0.21
C MET A 85 2.44 3.82 1.23
N GLU A 86 1.57 3.11 1.95
CA GLU A 86 1.29 3.37 3.36
C GLU A 86 2.48 3.03 4.25
N PHE A 87 3.15 1.90 4.02
CA PHE A 87 4.41 1.56 4.71
C PHE A 87 5.51 2.59 4.46
N LEU A 88 5.65 3.09 3.23
CA LEU A 88 6.59 4.17 2.91
C LEU A 88 6.32 5.42 3.75
N CYS A 89 5.05 5.86 3.80
CA CYS A 89 4.65 7.03 4.60
C CYS A 89 4.82 6.77 6.10
N GLY A 90 4.46 5.58 6.58
CA GLY A 90 4.60 5.20 7.99
C GLY A 90 6.06 5.20 8.44
N ALA A 91 6.96 4.60 7.64
CA ALA A 91 8.39 4.62 7.93
C ALA A 91 8.96 6.05 7.89
N GLN A 92 8.50 6.91 6.96
CA GLN A 92 8.89 8.32 6.94
C GLN A 92 8.44 9.05 8.21
N ALA A 93 7.18 8.89 8.60
CA ALA A 93 6.61 9.49 9.81
C ALA A 93 7.35 9.03 11.09
N ILE A 94 7.64 7.73 11.23
CA ILE A 94 8.41 7.22 12.38
C ILE A 94 9.80 7.87 12.45
N GLY A 95 10.46 8.06 11.30
CA GLY A 95 11.77 8.75 11.26
C GLY A 95 11.70 10.19 11.77
N MET A 96 10.60 10.89 11.52
CA MET A 96 10.37 12.27 11.98
C MET A 96 10.13 12.39 13.49
N LEU A 97 9.78 11.29 14.15
CA LEU A 97 9.51 11.26 15.59
C LEU A 97 10.76 11.00 16.43
N SER A 98 11.94 10.87 15.81
CA SER A 98 13.21 10.69 16.52
C SER A 98 13.41 11.80 17.58
N PRO A 99 13.84 11.47 18.83
CA PRO A 99 14.39 10.20 19.29
C PRO A 99 13.36 9.18 19.85
N LEU A 100 12.05 9.40 19.67
CA LEU A 100 11.05 8.44 20.12
C LEU A 100 11.20 7.10 19.40
N LYS A 101 10.98 6.01 20.13
CA LYS A 101 11.10 4.65 19.61
C LYS A 101 9.74 3.96 19.60
N PRO A 102 9.35 3.33 18.48
CA PRO A 102 8.11 2.56 18.42
C PRO A 102 8.25 1.23 19.19
N SER A 103 7.14 0.50 19.31
CA SER A 103 7.13 -0.84 19.91
C SER A 103 7.96 -1.83 19.10
N ALA A 104 8.34 -2.96 19.72
CA ALA A 104 9.28 -3.92 19.15
C ALA A 104 8.89 -4.43 17.74
N GLY A 105 7.62 -4.73 17.50
CA GLY A 105 7.16 -5.21 16.19
C GLY A 105 7.19 -4.12 15.13
N VAL A 106 6.76 -2.89 15.47
CA VAL A 106 6.82 -1.75 14.56
C VAL A 106 8.26 -1.37 14.24
N LEU A 107 9.17 -1.45 15.23
CA LEU A 107 10.59 -1.23 15.03
C LEU A 107 11.18 -2.25 14.05
N ALA A 108 10.85 -3.54 14.18
CA ALA A 108 11.32 -4.57 13.25
C ALA A 108 10.83 -4.36 11.81
N ALA A 109 9.59 -3.90 11.62
CA ALA A 109 9.10 -3.53 10.30
C ALA A 109 9.82 -2.27 9.76
N TYR A 110 10.00 -1.26 10.62
CA TYR A 110 10.69 -0.02 10.29
C TYR A 110 12.14 -0.28 9.85
N ASP A 111 12.89 -1.08 10.59
CA ASP A 111 14.30 -1.39 10.31
C ASP A 111 14.44 -2.09 8.95
N VAL A 112 13.63 -3.11 8.68
CA VAL A 112 13.66 -3.83 7.39
C VAL A 112 13.28 -2.93 6.21
N ILE A 113 12.32 -2.02 6.40
CA ILE A 113 12.01 -1.01 5.38
C ILE A 113 13.21 -0.09 5.18
N ARG A 114 13.85 0.37 6.26
CA ARG A 114 14.97 1.35 6.19
C ARG A 114 16.24 0.78 5.58
N ASP A 115 16.48 -0.51 5.74
CA ASP A 115 17.57 -1.22 5.07
C ASP A 115 17.42 -1.20 3.53
N SER A 116 16.18 -1.17 3.04
CA SER A 116 15.88 -1.17 1.59
C SER A 116 15.53 0.22 1.04
N VAL A 117 14.95 1.08 1.88
CA VAL A 117 14.40 2.39 1.52
C VAL A 117 14.87 3.43 2.54
N PRO A 118 15.90 4.24 2.18
CA PRO A 118 16.44 5.27 3.06
C PRO A 118 15.40 6.33 3.44
N TYR A 119 15.65 7.06 4.53
CA TYR A 119 14.86 8.25 4.87
C TYR A 119 14.88 9.26 3.72
N ALA A 120 13.75 9.92 3.46
CA ALA A 120 13.64 10.90 2.38
C ALA A 120 13.91 12.31 2.95
N GLU A 121 15.16 12.77 2.80
CA GLU A 121 15.56 14.16 3.14
C GLU A 121 15.01 15.17 2.13
N THR A 122 14.99 14.78 0.86
CA THR A 122 14.52 15.57 -0.29
C THR A 122 13.65 14.72 -1.19
N ASP A 123 12.92 15.38 -2.09
CA ASP A 123 12.13 14.71 -3.12
C ASP A 123 13.00 13.82 -4.00
N ARG A 124 12.46 12.65 -4.35
CA ARG A 124 13.05 11.69 -5.27
C ARG A 124 11.98 10.84 -5.93
N VAL A 125 12.41 9.95 -6.82
CA VAL A 125 11.50 9.03 -7.51
C VAL A 125 11.04 7.92 -6.55
N PHE A 126 9.91 8.15 -5.88
CA PHE A 126 9.34 7.21 -4.90
C PHE A 126 8.78 5.92 -5.52
N SER A 127 8.61 5.82 -6.84
CA SER A 127 8.12 4.57 -7.46
C SER A 127 9.09 3.40 -7.22
N LYS A 128 10.40 3.66 -7.14
CA LYS A 128 11.40 2.63 -6.81
C LYS A 128 11.30 2.19 -5.35
N ASP A 129 11.07 3.14 -4.45
CA ASP A 129 10.89 2.89 -3.03
C ASP A 129 9.62 2.05 -2.77
N ILE A 130 8.53 2.38 -3.46
CA ILE A 130 7.27 1.62 -3.39
C ILE A 130 7.47 0.19 -3.92
N GLU A 131 8.18 0.02 -5.04
CA GLU A 131 8.47 -1.31 -5.59
C GLU A 131 9.32 -2.15 -4.63
N ALA A 132 10.34 -1.55 -4.00
CA ALA A 132 11.17 -2.22 -3.01
C ALA A 132 10.33 -2.71 -1.82
N ILE A 133 9.48 -1.85 -1.24
CA ILE A 133 8.59 -2.23 -0.12
C ILE A 133 7.60 -3.30 -0.55
N LYS A 134 7.01 -3.19 -1.75
CA LYS A 134 6.12 -4.22 -2.28
C LYS A 134 6.81 -5.57 -2.40
N ASN A 135 8.09 -5.60 -2.79
CA ASN A 135 8.87 -6.84 -2.83
C ASN A 135 9.08 -7.41 -1.42
N LEU A 136 9.36 -6.57 -0.41
CA LEU A 136 9.46 -7.00 1.00
C LEU A 136 8.16 -7.62 1.53
N ILE A 137 7.00 -7.15 1.04
CA ILE A 137 5.69 -7.74 1.36
C ILE A 137 5.56 -9.10 0.68
N ARG A 138 5.79 -9.16 -0.65
CA ARG A 138 5.56 -10.37 -1.46
C ARG A 138 6.50 -11.53 -1.12
N ASN A 139 7.72 -11.24 -0.70
CA ASN A 139 8.68 -12.26 -0.29
C ASN A 139 8.59 -12.58 1.22
N HIS A 140 7.59 -12.04 1.92
CA HIS A 140 7.34 -12.24 3.35
C HIS A 140 8.46 -11.78 4.28
N GLN A 141 9.44 -11.00 3.81
CA GLN A 141 10.51 -10.46 4.68
C GLN A 141 9.94 -9.52 5.74
N LEU A 142 8.97 -8.68 5.37
CA LEU A 142 8.37 -7.72 6.29
C LEU A 142 7.54 -8.41 7.38
N LEU A 143 6.74 -9.43 7.01
CA LEU A 143 6.01 -10.22 8.00
C LEU A 143 6.95 -11.05 8.87
N GLY A 144 7.94 -11.70 8.24
CA GLY A 144 8.91 -12.55 8.92
C GLY A 144 9.74 -11.78 9.95
N SER A 145 10.15 -10.54 9.67
CA SER A 145 10.91 -9.74 10.64
C SER A 145 10.09 -9.39 11.87
N VAL A 146 8.81 -9.07 11.70
CA VAL A 146 7.88 -8.79 12.80
C VAL A 146 7.64 -10.05 13.61
N VAL A 147 7.27 -11.17 12.97
CA VAL A 147 7.01 -12.45 13.65
C VAL A 147 8.23 -12.95 14.43
N ASN A 148 9.42 -12.89 13.84
CA ASN A 148 10.66 -13.24 14.52
C ASN A 148 10.93 -12.36 15.76
N ARG A 149 10.41 -11.13 15.77
CA ARG A 149 10.60 -10.18 16.86
C ARG A 149 9.58 -10.31 17.98
N VAL A 150 8.31 -10.56 17.66
CA VAL A 150 7.21 -10.51 18.65
C VAL A 150 6.44 -11.81 18.81
N GLY A 151 6.79 -12.87 18.08
CA GLY A 151 6.09 -14.15 18.07
C GLY A 151 5.09 -14.27 16.92
N GLU A 152 4.50 -15.46 16.79
CA GLU A 152 3.50 -15.74 15.75
C GLU A 152 2.20 -14.96 15.98
N LEU A 153 1.48 -14.73 14.87
CA LEU A 153 0.13 -14.17 14.94
C LEU A 153 -0.82 -15.26 15.41
N GLU A 154 -1.55 -15.02 16.50
CA GLU A 154 -2.74 -15.81 16.82
C GLU A 154 -3.82 -15.46 15.78
N LEU A 155 -4.14 -16.43 14.89
CA LEU A 155 -5.19 -16.31 13.86
C LEU A 155 -6.49 -16.96 14.32
#